data_AF-A0ABD0MVY5-F1
#
_entry.id   AF-A0ABD0MVY5-F1
#
_cell.length_a   1.000
_cell.length_b   1.000
_cell.length_c   1.000
_cell.angle_alpha   90.00
_cell.angle_beta   90.00
_cell.angle_gamma   90.00
#
_symmetry.space_group_name_H-M   'P 1'
#
loop_
_entity.id
_entity.type
_entity.pdbx_description
1 polymer ?
#
loop_
_entity_poly.entity_id
_entity_poly.type
_entity_poly.pdbx_seq_one_letter_code
_entity_poly.pdbx_strand_id
1 'polypeptide(L)' 'LYDCGITDVSSLTQSLTNTKALQFLKELDLRKNKIGDSKQQLIDVLRDSNCKL' A
#
# COMPACT_ATOMS: atom_id res chain seq x y z
N LEU A 1 5.35 -4.48 -5.95
CA LEU A 1 4.76 -3.98 -7.20
C LEU A 1 5.67 -2.88 -7.74
N TYR A 2 6.74 -3.26 -8.42
CA TYR A 2 7.76 -2.33 -8.85
C TYR A 2 7.58 -2.04 -10.33
N ASP A 3 7.46 -0.76 -10.70
CA ASP A 3 7.35 -0.32 -12.10
C ASP A 3 6.21 -1.03 -12.88
N CYS A 4 5.01 -1.06 -12.30
CA CYS A 4 3.84 -1.71 -12.89
C CYS A 4 2.87 -0.70 -13.52
N GLY A 5 3.23 0.58 -13.60
CA GLY A 5 2.35 1.64 -14.11
C GLY A 5 1.18 1.98 -13.18
N ILE A 6 1.27 1.70 -11.88
CA ILE A 6 0.19 1.97 -10.92
C ILE A 6 0.09 3.48 -10.70
N THR A 7 -1.13 4.01 -10.84
CA THR A 7 -1.43 5.44 -10.62
C THR A 7 -2.39 5.68 -9.47
N ASP A 8 -3.13 4.66 -9.04
CA ASP A 8 -4.06 4.72 -7.90
C ASP A 8 -3.93 3.44 -7.06
N VAL A 9 -3.85 3.60 -5.74
CA VAL A 9 -3.79 2.48 -4.77
C VAL A 9 -5.02 2.39 -3.88
N SER A 10 -6.08 3.16 -4.14
CA SER A 10 -7.31 3.15 -3.34
C SER A 10 -7.88 1.74 -3.10
N SER A 11 -7.93 0.91 -4.15
CA SER A 11 -8.43 -0.46 -4.09
C SER A 11 -7.51 -1.40 -3.33
N LEU A 12 -6.19 -1.20 -3.44
CA LEU A 12 -5.20 -1.92 -2.64
C LEU A 12 -5.35 -1.56 -1.16
N THR A 13 -5.45 -0.27 -0.84
CA THR A 13 -5.65 0.24 0.51
C THR A 13 -6.91 -0.35 1.14
N GLN A 14 -8.06 -0.32 0.43
CA GLN A 14 -9.29 -0.96 0.92
C GLN A 14 -9.12 -2.46 1.18
N SER A 15 -8.40 -3.17 0.30
CA SER A 15 -8.14 -4.59 0.48
C SER A 15 -7.25 -4.85 1.70
N LEU A 16 -6.23 -4.03 1.93
CA LEU A 16 -5.36 -4.13 3.10
C LEU A 16 -6.11 -3.86 4.41
N THR A 17 -7.03 -2.90 4.42
CA THR A 17 -7.88 -2.58 5.58
C THR A 17 -8.85 -3.72 5.92
N ASN A 18 -9.45 -4.34 4.91
CA ASN A 18 -10.51 -5.34 5.10
C ASN A 18 -9.99 -6.78 5.29
N THR A 19 -8.68 -6.98 5.17
CA THR A 19 -8.07 -8.31 5.27
C THR A 19 -7.08 -8.37 6.45
N LYS A 20 -6.72 -9.60 6.85
CA LYS A 20 -5.63 -9.81 7.81
C LYS A 20 -4.24 -9.73 7.17
N ALA A 21 -4.12 -9.21 5.94
CA ALA A 21 -2.87 -9.19 5.19
C ALA A 21 -1.74 -8.49 5.97
N LEU A 22 -2.04 -7.40 6.68
CA LEU A 22 -1.07 -6.64 7.48
C LEU A 22 -0.46 -7.41 8.67
N GLN A 23 -1.06 -8.54 9.08
CA GLN A 23 -0.46 -9.41 10.09
C GLN A 23 0.80 -10.11 9.54
N PHE A 24 0.79 -10.43 8.24
CA PHE A 24 1.81 -11.22 7.57
C PHE A 24 2.70 -10.39 6.64
N LEU A 25 2.17 -9.32 6.05
CA LEU A 25 2.89 -8.45 5.13
C LEU A 25 3.96 -7.63 5.88
N LYS A 26 5.21 -7.76 5.45
CA LYS A 26 6.37 -7.08 6.07
C LYS A 26 6.96 -5.99 5.21
N GLU A 27 6.72 -6.04 3.91
CA GLU A 27 7.21 -5.07 2.95
C GLU A 27 6.24 -4.95 1.77
N LEU A 28 6.01 -3.72 1.33
CA LEU A 28 5.21 -3.37 0.17
C LEU A 28 5.98 -2.38 -0.69
N ASP A 29 6.79 -2.87 -1.62
CA ASP A 29 7.53 -1.99 -2.54
C ASP A 29 6.61 -1.48 -3.66
N LEU A 30 6.33 -0.17 -3.65
CA LEU A 30 5.61 0.56 -4.71
C LEU A 30 6.51 1.54 -5.47
N ARG A 31 7.84 1.48 -5.30
CA ARG A 31 8.76 2.38 -5.98
C ARG A 31 8.60 2.28 -7.50
N LYS A 32 8.94 3.38 -8.18
CA LYS A 32 8.75 3.57 -9.63
C LYS A 32 7.29 3.50 -10.12
N ASN A 33 6.30 3.62 -9.25
CA ASN A 33 4.91 3.87 -9.66
C ASN A 33 4.54 5.34 -9.45
N LYS A 34 3.53 5.82 -10.19
CA LYS A 34 3.06 7.22 -10.16
C LYS A 34 1.77 7.35 -9.33
N ILE A 35 1.80 6.81 -8.11
CA ILE A 35 0.63 6.60 -7.23
C ILE A 35 -0.05 7.88 -6.68
N GLY A 36 0.50 9.07 -6.98
CA GLY A 36 -0.15 10.36 -6.72
C GLY A 36 -0.69 10.52 -5.28
N ASP A 37 -1.86 11.15 -5.16
CA ASP A 37 -2.49 11.49 -3.89
C ASP A 37 -3.05 10.28 -3.13
N SER A 38 -3.33 9.17 -3.84
CA SER A 38 -3.83 7.93 -3.23
C SER A 38 -2.83 7.29 -2.26
N LYS A 39 -1.55 7.68 -2.33
CA LYS A 39 -0.48 7.24 -1.42
C LYS A 39 -0.78 7.57 0.04
N GLN A 40 -1.45 8.70 0.32
CA GLN A 40 -1.67 9.13 1.72
C GLN A 40 -2.54 8.14 2.49
N GLN A 41 -3.61 7.66 1.85
CA GLN A 41 -4.51 6.65 2.45
C GLN A 41 -3.77 5.34 2.73
N LEU A 42 -2.86 4.93 1.85
CA LEU A 42 -2.04 3.75 2.05
C LEU A 42 -1.09 3.92 3.25
N ILE A 43 -0.44 5.09 3.38
CA ILE A 43 0.43 5.38 4.53
C ILE A 43 -0.34 5.29 5.84
N ASP A 44 -1.56 5.83 5.89
CA ASP A 44 -2.36 5.83 7.11
C ASP A 44 -2.76 4.41 7.52
N VAL A 45 -3.09 3.54 6.57
CA VAL A 45 -3.38 2.12 6.84
C VAL A 45 -2.14 1.34 7.29
N LEU A 46 -0.96 1.66 6.75
CA LEU A 46 0.28 0.97 7.08
C LEU A 46 0.94 1.50 8.37
N ARG A 47 0.55 2.68 8.86
CA ARG A 47 1.21 3.38 9.99
C ARG A 47 1.35 2.51 11.24
N ASP A 48 0.30 1.79 11.59
CA ASP A 48 0.26 0.95 12.79
C ASP A 48 0.58 -0.53 12.47
N SER A 49 0.97 -0.82 11.23
CA SER A 49 1.33 -2.16 10.79
C SER A 49 2.85 -2.39 10.92
N ASN A 50 3.25 -3.67 10.96
CA ASN A 50 4.66 -4.06 10.88
C ASN A 50 5.18 -4.11 9.42
N CYS A 51 4.50 -3.44 8.49
CA CYS A 51 4.81 -3.45 7.07
C CYS A 51 5.63 -2.21 6.68
N LYS A 52 6.77 -2.42 6.02
CA LYS A 52 7.57 -1.36 5.42
C LYS A 52 7.00 -0.98 4.06
N LEU A 53 6.91 0.31 3.77
CA LEU A 53 6.48 0.86 2.47
C LEU A 53 7.69 1.35 1.66
#